data_AF-A0A9N8ZJ30-F1
#
_entry.id   AF-A0A9N8ZJ30-F1
#
_cell.length_a   1.000
_cell.length_b   1.000
_cell.length_c   1.000
_cell.angle_alpha   90.00
_cell.angle_beta   90.00
_cell.angle_gamma   90.00
#
_symmetry.space_group_name_H-M   'P 1'
#
loop_
_entity.id
_entity.type
_entity.pdbx_description
1 polymer ?
#
loop_
_entity_poly.entity_id
_entity_poly.type
_entity_poly.pdbx_seq_one_letter_code
_entity_poly.pdbx_strand_id
1 'polypeptide(L)'
;MDHIQNSALAQRRVTLAGRATRTPRVNRRTSLFGGVSQSNAQQGGGNASNLPKDIRPIREKQYQIESIKIIADYLNEAEYKYIVDERLFQMPTAKEYHAIFKFVFQRLDPGKDITKIEEIVNVLRWIKYPYAHEISKSSLQAVGNVQTWPNLLGALRWLVEFVATWEIIDQLEKEAEEEPSPFNPDTAFFTYITKAYNVFLEGEDDYTEMAEELDTAYEQSNAEIVNQTAELQKNVDTLEKELSEMNEDPLTTVQNENKTLLSDMGKFNAYTKHLEDKINKLKDSISRLEEQHRGAESELAKIEEEKAEIQQKVDNQPISPDDVERMHKESEQITNNRNSIAAKMKELAKIQWEKGLELEKKISEIEKQIQYYNTSLYRVGLLPSSAQYADGKDYELSLDTDADRIDKVISLDLRNFVRVKLSEVRENFNCEYDKIQEQMNQISEEIHRLCDDIAEKEMDLKTLDENKNILAQQFEEIKQLEQNEADSLAKRCAAFEQRVCYLRSEGASAYVEWKQKRQEIQIQYDRCQQEYNSARETTYNDFNQIKNEQLRSLQHISSVLADLKRLSENELNAEC
;
A
#
# COMPACT_ATOMS: atom_id res chain seq x y z
N MET A 1 -11.51 -27.47 32.14
CA MET A 1 -11.96 -26.09 32.37
C MET A 1 -10.96 -25.19 31.68
N ASP A 2 -11.04 -25.14 30.36
CA ASP A 2 -10.13 -24.31 29.55
C ASP A 2 -10.98 -23.20 28.93
N HIS A 3 -11.15 -22.16 29.74
CA HIS A 3 -11.55 -20.87 29.25
C HIS A 3 -10.32 -20.16 28.67
N ILE A 4 -10.59 -19.34 27.65
CA ILE A 4 -9.76 -18.28 27.07
C ILE A 4 -9.23 -18.63 25.68
N GLN A 5 -10.11 -18.43 24.70
CA GLN A 5 -9.74 -17.95 23.37
C GLN A 5 -9.98 -16.43 23.31
N ASN A 6 -8.88 -15.73 23.03
CA ASN A 6 -8.74 -14.64 22.06
C ASN A 6 -9.86 -13.59 21.95
N SER A 7 -9.58 -12.40 22.48
CA SER A 7 -9.92 -11.18 21.72
C SER A 7 -8.75 -10.20 21.74
N ALA A 8 -8.24 -9.93 20.53
CA ALA A 8 -7.26 -8.92 20.24
C ALA A 8 -7.94 -7.55 20.21
N LEU A 9 -7.35 -6.60 20.92
CA LEU A 9 -7.76 -5.20 20.96
C LEU A 9 -7.33 -4.51 19.67
N ALA A 10 -8.27 -4.35 18.73
CA ALA A 10 -8.16 -3.41 17.62
C ALA A 10 -8.88 -2.10 17.98
N GLN A 11 -8.07 -1.07 18.12
CA GLN A 11 -8.32 0.37 18.02
C GLN A 11 -9.77 0.86 17.86
N ARG A 12 -10.20 1.56 18.91
CA ARG A 12 -11.45 2.30 19.05
C ARG A 12 -11.40 3.60 18.23
N ARG A 13 -12.05 3.63 17.07
CA ARG A 13 -12.38 4.88 16.35
C ARG A 13 -13.63 5.50 16.97
N VAL A 14 -13.48 6.72 17.48
CA VAL A 14 -14.58 7.58 17.94
C VAL A 14 -15.29 8.16 16.72
N THR A 15 -16.59 7.89 16.59
CA THR A 15 -17.49 8.53 15.62
C THR A 15 -18.03 9.83 16.21
N LEU A 16 -17.75 10.97 15.56
CA LEU A 16 -18.49 12.22 15.74
C LEU A 16 -19.04 12.70 14.39
N ALA A 17 -20.30 13.12 14.43
CA ALA A 17 -21.12 13.54 13.30
C ALA A 17 -20.55 14.75 12.54
N GLY A 18 -20.65 14.72 11.21
CA GLY A 18 -20.17 15.78 10.32
C GLY A 18 -21.12 16.02 9.15
N ARG A 19 -21.78 17.18 9.21
CA ARG A 19 -22.81 17.74 8.33
C ARG A 19 -22.26 18.03 6.93
N ALA A 20 -22.97 17.61 5.89
CA ALA A 20 -22.62 17.89 4.50
C ALA A 20 -22.75 19.40 4.20
N THR A 21 -21.65 20.04 3.82
CA THR A 21 -21.63 21.43 3.33
C THR A 21 -20.82 21.50 2.04
N ARG A 22 -21.46 22.08 1.03
CA ARG A 22 -20.95 22.30 -0.33
C ARG A 22 -20.10 23.57 -0.40
N THR A 23 -19.35 23.66 -1.51
CA THR A 23 -18.73 24.84 -2.17
C THR A 23 -17.22 25.06 -1.93
N PRO A 24 -16.48 25.77 -2.83
CA PRO A 24 -16.74 26.06 -4.25
C PRO A 24 -15.55 25.74 -5.20
N ARG A 25 -15.86 25.41 -6.45
CA ARG A 25 -14.92 25.45 -7.58
C ARG A 25 -14.90 26.88 -8.13
N VAL A 26 -13.71 27.45 -8.30
CA VAL A 26 -13.51 28.80 -8.84
C VAL A 26 -13.62 28.80 -10.37
N ASN A 27 -14.45 29.71 -10.88
CA ASN A 27 -14.77 29.96 -12.28
C ASN A 27 -13.57 30.44 -13.10
N ARG A 28 -13.32 29.82 -14.27
CA ARG A 28 -12.77 30.55 -15.43
C ARG A 28 -13.92 30.93 -16.35
N ARG A 29 -13.99 32.24 -16.61
CA ARG A 29 -15.01 32.96 -17.36
C ARG A 29 -15.08 32.50 -18.81
N THR A 30 -16.25 32.06 -19.24
CA THR A 30 -16.68 32.02 -20.65
C THR A 30 -17.67 33.16 -20.86
N SER A 31 -17.36 34.08 -21.77
CA SER A 31 -18.28 35.13 -22.21
C SER A 31 -19.08 34.66 -23.42
N LEU A 32 -20.39 34.84 -23.29
CA LEU A 32 -21.45 34.54 -24.25
C LEU A 32 -21.41 35.47 -25.48
N PHE A 33 -21.63 34.89 -26.66
CA PHE A 33 -22.43 35.46 -27.76
C PHE A 33 -22.88 34.26 -28.60
N GLY A 34 -24.13 33.81 -28.53
CA GLY A 34 -25.30 34.42 -29.17
C GLY A 34 -25.58 33.65 -30.46
N GLY A 35 -26.41 32.60 -30.38
CA GLY A 35 -26.66 31.66 -31.49
C GLY A 35 -27.54 32.23 -32.61
N VAL A 36 -27.69 31.44 -33.68
CA VAL A 36 -28.95 31.16 -34.40
C VAL A 36 -28.69 30.15 -35.55
N SER A 37 -29.46 29.06 -35.47
CA SER A 37 -30.08 28.22 -36.53
C SER A 37 -29.30 27.54 -37.68
N GLN A 38 -29.37 26.20 -37.61
CA GLN A 38 -29.77 25.22 -38.64
C GLN A 38 -29.40 25.46 -40.12
N SER A 39 -28.73 24.47 -40.75
CA SER A 39 -29.39 23.40 -41.52
C SER A 39 -28.40 22.62 -42.43
N ASN A 40 -28.80 21.38 -42.77
CA ASN A 40 -28.16 20.36 -43.61
C ASN A 40 -27.54 20.85 -44.93
N ALA A 41 -26.44 20.20 -45.36
CA ALA A 41 -26.41 19.26 -46.50
C ALA A 41 -25.01 19.12 -47.14
N GLN A 42 -24.56 17.87 -47.21
CA GLN A 42 -24.08 17.17 -48.41
C GLN A 42 -23.14 17.88 -49.42
N GLN A 43 -21.89 17.40 -49.43
CA GLN A 43 -21.11 16.93 -50.58
C GLN A 43 -20.91 17.88 -51.81
N GLY A 44 -19.66 18.29 -52.02
CA GLY A 44 -19.14 18.59 -53.37
C GLY A 44 -18.11 19.72 -53.44
N GLY A 45 -16.91 19.40 -53.93
CA GLY A 45 -16.05 20.27 -54.75
C GLY A 45 -15.35 21.43 -54.04
N GLY A 46 -14.02 21.41 -54.06
CA GLY A 46 -13.19 22.49 -53.53
C GLY A 46 -13.50 23.86 -54.14
N ASN A 47 -13.49 24.88 -53.28
CA ASN A 47 -13.44 26.28 -53.67
C ASN A 47 -12.58 27.05 -52.66
N ALA A 48 -11.70 27.91 -53.19
CA ALA A 48 -10.82 28.82 -52.47
C ALA A 48 -11.62 29.97 -51.80
N SER A 49 -12.60 29.66 -50.95
CA SER A 49 -13.54 30.63 -50.37
C SER A 49 -13.75 30.49 -48.86
N ASN A 50 -12.83 29.87 -48.13
CA ASN A 50 -12.88 29.75 -46.65
C ASN A 50 -11.77 30.53 -45.92
N LEU A 51 -11.09 31.47 -46.57
CA LEU A 51 -10.15 32.34 -45.88
C LEU A 51 -10.93 33.35 -45.01
N PRO A 52 -10.67 33.42 -43.69
CA PRO A 52 -11.38 34.32 -42.79
C PRO A 52 -11.21 35.77 -43.24
N LYS A 53 -12.32 36.49 -43.43
CA LYS A 53 -12.31 37.92 -43.71
C LYS A 53 -11.83 38.70 -42.48
N ASP A 54 -11.07 39.77 -42.70
CA ASP A 54 -10.66 40.64 -41.59
C ASP A 54 -11.86 41.24 -40.84
N ILE A 55 -11.97 40.90 -39.56
CA ILE A 55 -13.04 41.37 -38.66
C ILE A 55 -12.74 42.76 -38.07
N ARG A 56 -11.49 43.24 -38.20
CA ARG A 56 -11.07 44.52 -37.63
C ARG A 56 -11.63 45.65 -38.48
N PRO A 57 -12.06 46.77 -37.86
CA PRO A 57 -12.58 47.93 -38.58
C PRO A 57 -11.44 48.75 -39.21
N ILE A 58 -10.56 48.11 -39.99
CA ILE A 58 -9.35 48.72 -40.57
C ILE A 58 -9.62 49.94 -41.46
N ARG A 59 -10.83 50.04 -42.03
CA ARG A 59 -11.27 51.16 -42.87
C ARG A 59 -11.84 52.34 -42.07
N GLU A 60 -12.17 52.14 -40.80
CA GLU A 60 -12.69 53.22 -39.95
C GLU A 60 -11.57 54.19 -39.56
N LYS A 61 -11.83 55.50 -39.66
CA LYS A 61 -10.83 56.53 -39.36
C LYS A 61 -10.36 56.50 -37.91
N GLN A 62 -11.28 56.23 -36.98
CA GLN A 62 -10.95 56.14 -35.56
C GLN A 62 -9.96 54.99 -35.29
N TYR A 63 -10.23 53.81 -35.83
CA TYR A 63 -9.33 52.66 -35.72
C TYR A 63 -7.95 52.93 -36.33
N GLN A 64 -7.88 53.65 -37.46
CA GLN A 64 -6.60 54.03 -38.07
C GLN A 64 -5.81 54.99 -37.18
N ILE A 65 -6.45 56.01 -36.59
CA ILE A 65 -5.80 56.95 -35.67
C ILE A 65 -5.25 56.23 -34.44
N GLU A 66 -6.06 55.36 -33.83
CA GLU A 66 -5.63 54.53 -32.69
C GLU A 66 -4.47 53.61 -33.06
N SER A 67 -4.52 53.00 -34.25
CA SER A 67 -3.45 52.13 -34.74
C SER A 67 -2.13 52.88 -34.92
N ILE A 68 -2.18 54.08 -35.48
CA ILE A 68 -1.02 54.95 -35.63
C ILE A 68 -0.43 55.31 -34.27
N LYS A 69 -1.30 55.67 -33.31
CA LYS A 69 -0.87 56.01 -31.95
C LYS A 69 -0.15 54.85 -31.27
N ILE A 70 -0.75 53.65 -31.29
CA ILE A 70 -0.14 52.44 -30.68
C ILE A 70 1.24 52.15 -31.29
N ILE A 71 1.35 52.24 -32.62
CA ILE A 71 2.62 52.01 -33.31
C ILE A 71 3.64 53.07 -32.92
N ALA A 72 3.25 54.35 -32.88
CA ALA A 72 4.14 55.45 -32.53
C ALA A 72 4.62 55.38 -31.07
N ASP A 73 3.71 55.12 -30.13
CA ASP A 73 4.01 54.96 -28.71
C ASP A 73 5.05 53.84 -28.51
N TYR A 74 4.82 52.66 -29.11
CA TYR A 74 5.75 51.54 -29.04
C TYR A 74 7.12 51.85 -29.66
N LEU A 75 7.16 52.48 -30.84
CA LEU A 75 8.44 52.80 -31.49
C LEU A 75 9.27 53.81 -30.70
N ASN A 76 8.61 54.76 -30.02
CA ASN A 76 9.27 55.72 -29.15
C ASN A 76 9.82 55.05 -27.88
N GLU A 77 9.04 54.14 -27.28
CA GLU A 77 9.47 53.35 -26.13
C GLU A 77 10.63 52.40 -26.46
N ALA A 78 10.60 51.78 -27.65
CA ALA A 78 11.63 50.87 -28.14
C ALA A 78 12.89 51.58 -28.68
N GLU A 79 13.02 52.90 -28.52
CA GLU A 79 14.15 53.73 -28.99
C GLU A 79 14.42 53.60 -30.50
N TYR A 80 13.37 53.65 -31.33
CA TYR A 80 13.54 53.63 -32.78
C TYR A 80 14.38 54.82 -33.28
N LYS A 81 15.33 54.54 -34.18
CA LYS A 81 16.37 55.48 -34.65
C LYS A 81 15.84 56.79 -35.26
N TYR A 82 14.60 56.79 -35.78
CA TYR A 82 14.01 57.95 -36.46
C TYR A 82 12.82 58.49 -35.67
N ILE A 83 12.64 59.81 -35.66
CA ILE A 83 11.50 60.47 -35.02
C ILE A 83 10.21 60.00 -35.67
N VAL A 84 9.31 59.42 -34.87
CA VAL A 84 8.00 58.95 -35.32
C VAL A 84 6.97 60.05 -35.06
N ASP A 85 6.65 60.83 -36.09
CA ASP A 85 5.55 61.82 -36.08
C ASP A 85 4.30 61.20 -36.73
N GLU A 86 3.09 61.54 -36.28
CA GLU A 86 1.81 61.07 -36.84
C GLU A 86 1.69 61.32 -38.35
N ARG A 87 2.41 62.34 -38.84
CA ARG A 87 2.52 62.68 -40.27
C ARG A 87 3.20 61.60 -41.12
N LEU A 88 4.11 60.81 -40.54
CA LEU A 88 4.80 59.71 -41.20
C LEU A 88 3.82 58.64 -41.71
N PHE A 89 2.73 58.44 -40.98
CA PHE A 89 1.73 57.41 -41.27
C PHE A 89 0.56 57.91 -42.13
N GLN A 90 0.53 59.21 -42.47
CA GLN A 90 -0.48 59.75 -43.39
C GLN A 90 -0.17 59.41 -44.85
N MET A 91 1.12 59.44 -45.25
CA MET A 91 1.61 59.08 -46.59
C MET A 91 2.92 58.28 -46.48
N PRO A 92 2.89 57.05 -45.95
CA PRO A 92 4.09 56.25 -45.72
C PRO A 92 4.72 55.81 -47.05
N THR A 93 6.05 55.95 -47.14
CA THR A 93 6.81 55.38 -48.26
C THR A 93 7.09 53.89 -48.02
N ALA A 94 7.30 53.14 -49.10
CA ALA A 94 7.69 51.73 -49.03
C ALA A 94 8.97 51.52 -48.19
N LYS A 95 9.91 52.48 -48.25
CA LYS A 95 11.17 52.45 -47.50
C LYS A 95 10.94 52.60 -46.00
N GLU A 96 10.09 53.54 -45.59
CA GLU A 96 9.75 53.76 -44.18
C GLU A 96 8.98 52.58 -43.60
N TYR A 97 7.97 52.08 -44.31
CA TYR A 97 7.22 50.90 -43.89
C TYR A 97 8.12 49.69 -43.73
N HIS A 98 9.03 49.45 -44.69
CA HIS A 98 10.01 48.38 -44.59
C HIS A 98 10.95 48.55 -43.40
N ALA A 99 11.46 49.76 -43.15
CA ALA A 99 12.35 50.03 -42.02
C ALA A 99 11.66 49.82 -40.67
N ILE A 100 10.43 50.30 -40.52
CA ILE A 100 9.63 50.12 -39.30
C ILE A 100 9.28 48.64 -39.10
N PHE A 101 8.77 47.97 -40.14
CA PHE A 101 8.43 46.55 -40.05
C PHE A 101 9.65 45.70 -39.70
N LYS A 102 10.80 45.98 -40.33
CA LYS A 102 12.08 45.32 -40.03
C LYS A 102 12.49 45.52 -38.58
N PHE A 103 12.43 46.75 -38.08
CA PHE A 103 12.80 47.06 -36.70
C PHE A 103 11.92 46.33 -35.69
N VAL A 104 10.60 46.39 -35.85
CA VAL A 104 9.66 45.70 -34.95
C VAL A 104 9.85 44.18 -35.04
N PHE A 105 10.06 43.63 -36.24
CA PHE A 105 10.29 42.20 -36.41
C PHE A 105 11.61 41.71 -35.78
N GLN A 106 12.67 42.52 -35.82
CA GLN A 106 13.96 42.16 -35.21
C GLN A 106 13.90 42.05 -33.69
N ARG A 107 12.89 42.63 -33.03
CA ARG A 107 12.63 42.43 -31.60
C ARG A 107 12.11 41.02 -31.30
N LEU A 108 11.40 40.41 -32.24
CA LEU A 108 10.91 39.03 -32.13
C LEU A 108 12.00 38.01 -32.49
N ASP A 109 12.74 38.27 -33.57
CA ASP A 109 13.76 37.36 -34.08
C ASP A 109 15.01 38.14 -34.52
N PRO A 110 15.98 38.32 -33.60
CA PRO A 110 17.22 39.05 -33.90
C PRO A 110 18.07 38.40 -35.00
N GLY A 111 17.92 37.10 -35.24
CA GLY A 111 18.73 36.34 -36.18
C GLY A 111 18.27 36.45 -37.64
N LYS A 112 17.05 36.94 -37.88
CA LYS A 112 16.43 36.95 -39.20
C LYS A 112 16.31 38.35 -39.77
N ASP A 113 17.18 38.66 -40.73
CA ASP A 113 17.12 39.95 -41.41
C ASP A 113 16.10 39.98 -42.58
N ILE A 114 15.35 41.07 -42.68
CA ILE A 114 14.45 41.33 -43.82
C ILE A 114 15.18 42.28 -44.75
N THR A 115 15.68 41.77 -45.88
CA THR A 115 16.51 42.56 -46.81
C THR A 115 15.67 43.20 -47.91
N LYS A 116 14.58 42.56 -48.30
CA LYS A 116 13.68 43.02 -49.37
C LYS A 116 12.27 43.21 -48.83
N ILE A 117 11.59 44.26 -49.28
CA ILE A 117 10.21 44.54 -48.86
C ILE A 117 9.23 43.39 -49.19
N GLU A 118 9.49 42.63 -50.25
CA GLU A 118 8.65 41.52 -50.69
C GLU A 118 8.70 40.32 -49.73
N GLU A 119 9.76 40.21 -48.93
CA GLU A 119 9.92 39.17 -47.91
C GLU A 119 8.93 39.34 -46.76
N ILE A 120 8.37 40.54 -46.58
CA ILE A 120 7.36 40.82 -45.54
C ILE A 120 6.16 39.87 -45.68
N VAL A 121 5.71 39.52 -46.90
CA VAL A 121 4.61 38.57 -47.09
C VAL A 121 4.97 37.16 -46.58
N ASN A 122 6.24 36.77 -46.73
CA ASN A 122 6.72 35.48 -46.22
C ASN A 122 6.84 35.51 -44.71
N VAL A 123 7.31 36.61 -44.14
CA VAL A 123 7.41 36.82 -42.69
C VAL A 123 6.02 36.81 -42.05
N LEU A 124 5.04 37.54 -42.60
CA LEU A 124 3.66 37.54 -42.13
C LEU A 124 3.04 36.13 -42.17
N ARG A 125 3.33 35.33 -43.19
CA ARG A 125 2.91 33.92 -43.25
C ARG A 125 3.64 33.04 -42.24
N TRP A 126 4.91 33.32 -41.96
CA TRP A 126 5.73 32.58 -40.99
C TRP A 126 5.23 32.80 -39.56
N ILE A 127 4.99 34.06 -39.15
CA ILE A 127 4.40 34.43 -37.86
C ILE A 127 2.88 34.16 -37.77
N LYS A 128 2.31 33.47 -38.77
CA LYS A 128 0.90 33.09 -38.82
C LYS A 128 -0.08 34.27 -38.71
N TYR A 129 0.28 35.41 -39.28
CA TYR A 129 -0.63 36.55 -39.36
C TYR A 129 -1.95 36.14 -40.07
N PRO A 130 -3.12 36.27 -39.42
CA PRO A 130 -4.38 35.69 -39.91
C PRO A 130 -4.80 36.18 -41.29
N TYR A 131 -4.48 37.43 -41.62
CA TYR A 131 -4.90 38.10 -42.86
C TYR A 131 -3.76 38.25 -43.87
N ALA A 132 -2.72 37.41 -43.80
CA ALA A 132 -1.57 37.49 -44.70
C ALA A 132 -1.96 37.33 -46.20
N HIS A 133 -3.07 36.64 -46.48
CA HIS A 133 -3.60 36.47 -47.83
C HIS A 133 -4.16 37.77 -48.44
N GLU A 134 -4.52 38.76 -47.63
CA GLU A 134 -4.99 40.07 -48.09
C GLU A 134 -3.83 41.03 -48.44
N ILE A 135 -2.57 40.62 -48.18
CA ILE A 135 -1.38 41.42 -48.40
C ILE A 135 -0.57 40.83 -49.55
N SER A 136 -0.56 41.53 -50.68
CA SER A 136 0.21 41.14 -51.86
C SER A 136 1.53 41.90 -51.96
N LYS A 137 2.44 41.37 -52.78
CA LYS A 137 3.69 42.04 -53.16
C LYS A 137 3.45 43.42 -53.80
N SER A 138 2.37 43.58 -54.58
CA SER A 138 2.02 44.88 -55.18
C SER A 138 1.53 45.89 -54.15
N SER A 139 0.77 45.45 -53.12
CA SER A 139 0.36 46.32 -52.01
C SER A 139 1.56 46.87 -51.25
N LEU A 140 2.61 46.06 -51.06
CA LEU A 140 3.85 46.46 -50.38
C LEU A 140 4.73 47.42 -51.21
N GLN A 141 4.71 47.32 -52.54
CA GLN A 141 5.43 48.29 -53.39
C GLN A 141 4.73 49.65 -53.43
N ALA A 142 3.42 49.69 -53.16
CA ALA A 142 2.58 50.89 -53.16
C ALA A 142 1.89 51.11 -51.80
N VAL A 143 2.68 51.19 -50.72
CA VAL A 143 2.18 51.28 -49.33
C VAL A 143 1.21 52.44 -49.11
N GLY A 144 1.49 53.60 -49.70
CA GLY A 144 0.67 54.82 -49.56
C GLY A 144 -0.63 54.86 -50.38
N ASN A 145 -1.02 53.77 -51.05
CA ASN A 145 -2.30 53.72 -51.77
C ASN A 145 -3.47 53.60 -50.77
N VAL A 146 -4.46 54.48 -50.92
CA VAL A 146 -5.64 54.60 -50.05
C VAL A 146 -6.40 53.28 -49.87
N GLN A 147 -6.37 52.39 -50.86
CA GLN A 147 -7.05 51.09 -50.78
C GLN A 147 -6.27 50.02 -50.01
N THR A 148 -4.93 50.05 -50.05
CA THR A 148 -4.06 49.01 -49.49
C THR A 148 -3.48 49.42 -48.14
N TRP A 149 -3.33 50.72 -47.88
CA TRP A 149 -2.80 51.26 -46.63
C TRP A 149 -3.55 50.76 -45.38
N PRO A 150 -4.90 50.71 -45.33
CA PRO A 150 -5.62 50.15 -44.18
C PRO A 150 -5.19 48.73 -43.79
N ASN A 151 -4.97 47.85 -44.77
CA ASN A 151 -4.57 46.46 -44.54
C ASN A 151 -3.11 46.39 -44.04
N LEU A 152 -2.23 47.23 -44.59
CA LEU A 152 -0.81 47.29 -44.21
C LEU A 152 -0.60 47.92 -42.82
N LEU A 153 -1.37 48.96 -42.49
CA LEU A 153 -1.41 49.57 -41.17
C LEU A 153 -1.95 48.58 -40.13
N GLY A 154 -3.04 47.87 -40.46
CA GLY A 154 -3.58 46.81 -39.61
C GLY A 154 -2.58 45.67 -39.36
N ALA A 155 -1.79 45.29 -40.36
CA ALA A 155 -0.73 44.29 -40.18
C ALA A 155 0.43 44.81 -39.32
N LEU A 156 0.83 46.08 -39.50
CA LEU A 156 1.89 46.68 -38.72
C LEU A 156 1.49 46.87 -37.25
N ARG A 157 0.26 47.32 -36.99
CA ARG A 157 -0.30 47.39 -35.64
C ARG A 157 -0.31 46.02 -34.99
N TRP A 158 -0.80 45.01 -35.70
CA TRP A 158 -0.85 43.65 -35.17
C TRP A 158 0.54 43.14 -34.82
N LEU A 159 1.55 43.43 -35.67
CA LEU A 159 2.93 43.04 -35.39
C LEU A 159 3.45 43.73 -34.12
N VAL A 160 3.18 45.03 -33.94
CA VAL A 160 3.56 45.77 -32.73
C VAL A 160 2.89 45.19 -31.49
N GLU A 161 1.58 44.97 -31.51
CA GLU A 161 0.84 44.39 -30.37
C GLU A 161 1.33 42.96 -30.07
N PHE A 162 1.63 42.17 -31.11
CA PHE A 162 2.18 40.83 -30.97
C PHE A 162 3.55 40.84 -30.29
N VAL A 163 4.47 41.70 -30.74
CA VAL A 163 5.81 41.81 -30.16
C VAL A 163 5.76 42.37 -28.74
N ALA A 164 4.99 43.42 -28.48
CA ALA A 164 4.85 43.97 -27.12
C ALA A 164 4.30 42.93 -26.14
N THR A 165 3.33 42.11 -26.57
CA THR A 165 2.81 41.01 -25.73
C THR A 165 3.88 39.94 -25.50
N TRP A 166 4.68 39.62 -26.52
CA TRP A 166 5.77 38.67 -26.40
C TRP A 166 6.85 39.14 -25.41
N GLU A 167 7.25 40.41 -25.50
CA GLU A 167 8.23 41.02 -24.57
C GLU A 167 7.73 40.98 -23.12
N ILE A 168 6.43 41.21 -22.88
CA ILE A 168 5.84 41.07 -21.53
C ILE A 168 5.89 39.62 -21.03
N ILE A 169 5.59 38.64 -21.88
CA ILE A 169 5.62 37.23 -21.50
C ILE A 169 7.06 36.79 -21.16
N ASP A 170 8.03 37.15 -22.02
CA ASP A 170 9.45 36.85 -21.82
C ASP A 170 9.98 37.46 -20.51
N GLN A 171 9.55 38.67 -20.15
CA GLN A 171 9.89 39.32 -18.88
C GLN A 171 9.29 38.57 -17.67
N LEU A 172 8.02 38.17 -17.74
CA LEU A 172 7.35 37.44 -16.65
C LEU A 172 7.95 36.04 -16.44
N GLU A 173 8.37 35.36 -17.50
CA GLU A 173 9.04 34.06 -17.40
C GLU A 173 10.39 34.19 -16.67
N LYS A 174 11.18 35.22 -16.98
CA LYS A 174 12.45 35.50 -16.27
C LYS A 174 12.24 35.82 -14.79
N GLU A 175 11.23 36.64 -14.47
CA GLU A 175 10.91 36.97 -13.07
C GLU A 175 10.44 35.74 -12.26
N ALA A 176 9.75 34.80 -12.90
CA ALA A 176 9.31 33.56 -12.26
C ALA A 176 10.46 32.58 -11.98
N GLU A 177 11.54 32.64 -12.76
CA GLU A 177 12.76 31.84 -12.55
C GLU A 177 13.63 32.36 -11.38
N GLU A 178 13.53 33.66 -11.05
CA GLU A 178 14.30 34.29 -9.97
C GLU A 178 13.70 34.07 -8.56
N GLU A 179 12.42 33.70 -8.46
CA GLU A 179 11.84 33.38 -7.14
C GLU A 179 12.45 32.07 -6.57
N PRO A 180 12.84 32.05 -5.28
CA PRO A 180 13.41 30.86 -4.66
C PRO A 180 12.34 29.76 -4.54
N SER A 181 12.32 28.89 -5.54
CA SER A 181 11.53 27.67 -5.55
C SER A 181 12.18 26.61 -4.64
N PRO A 182 11.40 25.74 -3.98
CA PRO A 182 11.94 24.59 -3.27
C PRO A 182 12.92 23.80 -4.15
N PHE A 183 14.00 23.30 -3.53
CA PHE A 183 14.99 22.51 -4.25
C PHE A 183 14.31 21.37 -5.03
N ASN A 184 14.46 21.41 -6.35
CA ASN A 184 13.95 20.38 -7.24
C ASN A 184 15.15 19.63 -7.85
N PRO A 185 15.29 18.31 -7.60
CA PRO A 185 16.37 17.50 -8.15
C PRO A 185 16.46 17.58 -9.69
N ASP A 186 15.31 17.63 -10.36
CA ASP A 186 15.27 17.67 -11.83
C ASP A 186 15.81 19.00 -12.34
N THR A 187 15.44 20.13 -11.72
CA THR A 187 15.94 21.44 -12.14
C THR A 187 17.44 21.57 -11.90
N ALA A 188 17.94 21.12 -10.74
CA ALA A 188 19.36 21.12 -10.43
C ALA A 188 20.16 20.27 -11.43
N PHE A 189 19.65 19.10 -11.77
CA PHE A 189 20.26 18.21 -12.75
C PHE A 189 20.22 18.78 -14.17
N PHE A 190 19.10 19.39 -14.59
CA PHE A 190 19.01 20.04 -15.90
C PHE A 190 19.95 21.25 -15.99
N THR A 191 20.07 22.06 -14.92
CA THR A 191 21.06 23.15 -14.86
C THR A 191 22.48 22.63 -15.01
N TYR A 192 22.83 21.54 -14.31
CA TYR A 192 24.12 20.86 -14.47
C TYR A 192 24.34 20.41 -15.92
N ILE A 193 23.39 19.70 -16.52
CA ILE A 193 23.49 19.24 -17.90
C ILE A 193 23.67 20.41 -18.86
N THR A 194 22.89 21.49 -18.71
CA THR A 194 22.99 22.66 -19.59
C THR A 194 24.37 23.28 -19.53
N LYS A 195 24.93 23.47 -18.32
CA LYS A 195 26.29 24.01 -18.16
C LYS A 195 27.36 23.05 -18.69
N ALA A 196 27.30 21.78 -18.33
CA ALA A 196 28.23 20.76 -18.80
C ALA A 196 28.19 20.60 -20.34
N TYR A 197 27.00 20.67 -20.93
CA TYR A 197 26.84 20.59 -22.38
C TYR A 197 27.42 21.83 -23.09
N ASN A 198 27.35 23.02 -22.49
CA ASN A 198 28.02 24.20 -23.05
C ASN A 198 29.55 24.03 -23.07
N VAL A 199 30.14 23.50 -21.99
CA VAL A 199 31.58 23.22 -21.92
C VAL A 199 31.99 22.15 -22.96
N PHE A 200 31.16 21.12 -23.13
CA PHE A 200 31.34 20.13 -24.19
C PHE A 200 31.30 20.76 -25.60
N LEU A 201 30.37 21.70 -25.85
CA LEU A 201 30.28 22.41 -27.13
C LEU A 201 31.48 23.33 -27.40
N GLU A 202 32.14 23.82 -26.35
CA GLU A 202 33.38 24.58 -26.43
C GLU A 202 34.61 23.69 -26.69
N GLY A 203 34.44 22.37 -26.62
CA GLY A 203 35.48 21.37 -26.90
C GLY A 203 36.31 20.99 -25.67
N GLU A 204 35.86 21.38 -24.48
CA GLU A 204 36.45 20.99 -23.21
C GLU A 204 35.69 19.79 -22.62
N ASP A 205 36.44 18.88 -21.97
CA ASP A 205 35.92 17.66 -21.34
C ASP A 205 36.05 17.68 -19.81
N ASP A 206 36.28 18.87 -19.23
CA ASP A 206 36.36 19.05 -17.78
C ASP A 206 35.04 19.54 -17.23
N TYR A 207 34.43 18.74 -16.35
CA TYR A 207 33.10 19.03 -15.77
C TYR A 207 33.12 19.18 -14.25
N THR A 208 34.29 19.25 -13.64
CA THR A 208 34.43 19.24 -12.17
C THR A 208 33.71 20.41 -11.50
N GLU A 209 33.81 21.62 -12.04
CA GLU A 209 33.18 22.80 -11.45
C GLU A 209 31.65 22.66 -11.39
N MET A 210 31.03 22.19 -12.48
CA MET A 210 29.59 21.97 -12.56
C MET A 210 29.12 20.83 -11.66
N ALA A 211 29.96 19.79 -11.50
CA ALA A 211 29.67 18.70 -10.58
C ALA A 211 29.73 19.17 -9.11
N GLU A 212 30.72 19.98 -8.75
CA GLU A 212 30.84 20.58 -7.40
C GLU A 212 29.66 21.50 -7.09
N GLU A 213 29.20 22.31 -8.05
CA GLU A 213 27.99 23.11 -7.90
C GLU A 213 26.74 22.25 -7.65
N LEU A 214 26.61 21.10 -8.33
CA LEU A 214 25.50 20.18 -8.12
C LEU A 214 25.57 19.53 -6.74
N ASP A 215 26.74 19.05 -6.34
CA ASP A 215 26.98 18.41 -5.05
C ASP A 215 26.68 19.37 -3.89
N THR A 216 27.16 20.61 -3.98
CA THR A 216 26.87 21.63 -2.95
C THR A 216 25.37 21.93 -2.83
N ALA A 217 24.63 21.96 -3.95
CA ALA A 217 23.18 22.14 -3.93
C ALA A 217 22.46 20.95 -3.26
N TYR A 218 22.88 19.71 -3.54
CA TYR A 218 22.36 18.52 -2.86
C TYR A 218 22.74 18.47 -1.37
N GLU A 219 23.96 18.84 -1.00
CA GLU A 219 24.41 18.85 0.38
C GLU A 219 23.62 19.85 1.23
N GLN A 220 23.34 21.04 0.70
CA GLN A 220 22.52 22.05 1.40
C GLN A 220 21.10 21.53 1.66
N SER A 221 20.47 20.92 0.65
CA SER A 221 19.13 20.33 0.78
C SER A 221 19.11 19.13 1.74
N ASN A 222 20.09 18.23 1.60
CA ASN A 222 20.21 17.05 2.45
C ASN A 222 20.52 17.41 3.90
N ALA A 223 21.30 18.47 4.16
CA ALA A 223 21.62 18.92 5.52
C ALA A 223 20.35 19.28 6.30
N GLU A 224 19.37 19.92 5.66
CA GLU A 224 18.08 20.22 6.28
C GLU A 224 17.30 18.94 6.64
N ILE A 225 17.23 18.00 5.70
CA ILE A 225 16.56 16.70 5.90
C ILE A 225 17.23 15.90 7.02
N VAL A 226 18.57 15.87 7.06
CA VAL A 226 19.36 15.16 8.09
C VAL A 226 19.10 15.77 9.47
N ASN A 227 19.06 17.10 9.58
CA ASN A 227 18.75 17.77 10.84
C ASN A 227 17.34 17.45 11.32
N GLN A 228 16.34 17.50 10.44
CA GLN A 228 14.95 17.16 10.77
C GLN A 228 14.84 15.69 11.21
N THR A 229 15.53 14.78 10.53
CA THR A 229 15.53 13.36 10.87
C THR A 229 16.18 13.11 12.23
N ALA A 230 17.29 13.80 12.54
CA ALA A 230 17.97 13.69 13.82
C ALA A 230 17.11 14.21 14.99
N GLU A 231 16.40 15.32 14.78
CA GLU A 231 15.49 15.88 15.79
C GLU A 231 14.29 14.95 16.04
N LEU A 232 13.70 14.40 14.97
CA LEU A 232 12.64 13.39 15.10
C LEU A 232 13.11 12.14 15.82
N GLN A 233 14.30 11.62 15.51
CA GLN A 233 14.84 10.44 16.19
C GLN A 233 15.05 10.71 17.68
N LYS A 234 15.60 11.88 18.03
CA LYS A 234 15.77 12.27 19.43
C LYS A 234 14.42 12.33 20.17
N ASN A 235 13.38 12.85 19.52
CA ASN A 235 12.05 12.92 20.11
C ASN A 235 11.46 11.52 20.33
N VAL A 236 11.66 10.59 19.39
CA VAL A 236 11.27 9.18 19.54
C VAL A 236 11.98 8.56 20.74
N ASP A 237 13.30 8.69 20.82
CA ASP A 237 14.10 8.12 21.92
C ASP A 237 13.66 8.67 23.29
N THR A 238 13.34 9.97 23.37
CA THR A 238 12.83 10.57 24.62
C THR A 238 11.46 10.02 25.00
N LEU A 239 10.55 9.85 24.04
CA LEU A 239 9.21 9.33 24.29
C LEU A 239 9.23 7.84 24.66
N GLU A 240 10.10 7.05 24.02
CA GLU A 240 10.29 5.64 24.36
C GLU A 240 10.85 5.49 25.79
N LYS A 241 11.78 6.36 26.17
CA LYS A 241 12.32 6.39 27.54
C LYS A 241 11.26 6.78 28.56
N GLU A 242 10.49 7.83 28.31
CA GLU A 242 9.38 8.24 29.18
C GLU A 242 8.32 7.14 29.31
N LEU A 243 8.03 6.44 28.21
CA LEU A 243 7.06 5.33 28.20
C LEU A 243 7.60 4.11 28.97
N SER A 244 8.89 3.81 28.87
CA SER A 244 9.54 2.77 29.67
C SER A 244 9.53 3.12 31.16
N GLU A 245 9.80 4.37 31.51
CA GLU A 245 9.79 4.86 32.90
C GLU A 245 8.36 4.89 33.48
N MET A 246 7.33 5.18 32.66
CA MET A 246 5.93 5.07 33.09
C MET A 246 5.40 3.64 33.19
N ASN A 247 5.96 2.69 32.44
CA ASN A 247 5.55 1.28 32.49
C ASN A 247 6.05 0.55 33.75
N GLU A 248 7.04 1.09 34.47
CA GLU A 248 7.32 0.68 35.85
C GLU A 248 6.22 1.23 36.77
N ASP A 249 5.08 0.53 36.80
CA ASP A 249 3.92 0.92 37.59
C ASP A 249 4.28 0.99 39.09
N PRO A 250 4.34 2.19 39.72
CA PRO A 250 4.70 2.34 41.14
C PRO A 250 3.75 1.56 42.05
N LEU A 251 2.56 1.24 41.56
CA LEU A 251 1.60 0.43 42.28
C LEU A 251 2.06 -1.03 42.41
N THR A 252 2.72 -1.58 41.40
CA THR A 252 3.18 -2.98 41.39
C THR A 252 4.37 -3.20 42.32
N THR A 253 5.32 -2.25 42.36
CA THR A 253 6.46 -2.29 43.29
C THR A 253 5.99 -2.19 44.74
N VAL A 254 5.10 -1.23 45.04
CA VAL A 254 4.52 -1.06 46.39
C VAL A 254 3.64 -2.26 46.80
N GLN A 255 2.89 -2.86 45.88
CA GLN A 255 2.11 -4.06 46.16
C GLN A 255 3.00 -5.28 46.50
N ASN A 256 4.10 -5.45 45.77
CA ASN A 256 5.05 -6.53 46.03
C ASN A 256 5.78 -6.33 47.37
N GLU A 257 6.20 -5.11 47.69
CA GLU A 257 6.80 -4.79 48.99
C GLU A 257 5.82 -5.05 50.14
N ASN A 258 4.56 -4.62 50.02
CA ASN A 258 3.54 -4.84 51.03
C ASN A 258 3.28 -6.33 51.27
N LYS A 259 3.18 -7.12 50.20
CA LYS A 259 3.00 -8.58 50.28
C LYS A 259 4.18 -9.26 50.98
N THR A 260 5.40 -8.80 50.72
CA THR A 260 6.62 -9.35 51.33
C THR A 260 6.64 -9.04 52.84
N LEU A 261 6.35 -7.79 53.21
CA LEU A 261 6.28 -7.37 54.62
C LEU A 261 5.20 -8.11 55.41
N LEU A 262 4.02 -8.33 54.83
CA LEU A 262 2.96 -9.12 55.47
C LEU A 262 3.37 -10.58 55.71
N SER A 263 4.08 -11.19 54.75
CA SER A 263 4.60 -12.55 54.91
C SER A 263 5.61 -12.63 56.05
N ASP A 264 6.53 -11.68 56.13
CA ASP A 264 7.56 -11.66 57.16
C ASP A 264 6.97 -11.37 58.55
N MET A 265 5.98 -10.48 58.65
CA MET A 265 5.24 -10.26 59.89
C MET A 265 4.55 -11.55 60.39
N GLY A 266 3.99 -12.34 59.48
CA GLY A 266 3.43 -13.66 59.80
C GLY A 266 4.47 -14.64 60.34
N LYS A 267 5.65 -14.72 59.71
CA LYS A 267 6.76 -15.58 60.15
C LYS A 267 7.27 -15.18 61.53
N PHE A 268 7.45 -13.88 61.78
CA PHE A 268 7.91 -13.39 63.07
C PHE A 268 6.90 -13.70 64.19
N ASN A 269 5.60 -13.49 63.95
CA ASN A 269 4.59 -13.84 64.94
C ASN A 269 4.54 -15.35 65.26
N ALA A 270 4.67 -16.20 64.25
CA ALA A 270 4.74 -17.65 64.45
C ALA A 270 5.98 -18.05 65.27
N TYR A 271 7.12 -17.43 64.99
CA TYR A 271 8.36 -17.68 65.73
C TYR A 271 8.28 -17.22 67.18
N THR A 272 7.73 -16.02 67.43
CA THR A 272 7.51 -15.51 68.79
C THR A 272 6.60 -16.44 69.59
N LYS A 273 5.49 -16.89 69.01
CA LYS A 273 4.58 -17.84 69.67
C LYS A 273 5.27 -19.16 70.01
N HIS A 274 6.07 -19.70 69.10
CA HIS A 274 6.84 -20.91 69.36
C HIS A 274 7.85 -20.73 70.51
N LEU A 275 8.50 -19.58 70.60
CA LEU A 275 9.40 -19.26 71.71
C LEU A 275 8.65 -19.15 73.04
N GLU A 276 7.48 -18.51 73.06
CA GLU A 276 6.62 -18.42 74.25
C GLU A 276 6.18 -19.80 74.75
N ASP A 277 5.72 -20.67 73.84
CA ASP A 277 5.34 -22.04 74.18
C ASP A 277 6.51 -22.85 74.75
N LYS A 278 7.72 -22.65 74.22
CA LYS A 278 8.94 -23.31 74.73
C LYS A 278 9.32 -22.80 76.11
N ILE A 279 9.18 -21.51 76.37
CA ILE A 279 9.42 -20.92 77.70
C ILE A 279 8.46 -21.53 78.73
N ASN A 280 7.17 -21.66 78.38
CA ASN A 280 6.17 -22.23 79.29
C ASN A 280 6.46 -23.71 79.62
N LYS A 281 6.80 -24.53 78.61
CA LYS A 281 7.19 -25.94 78.82
C LYS A 281 8.41 -26.08 79.73
N LEU A 282 9.41 -25.22 79.57
CA LEU A 282 10.60 -25.25 80.41
C LEU A 282 10.28 -24.85 81.85
N LYS A 283 9.42 -23.84 82.06
CA LYS A 283 8.95 -23.47 83.40
C LYS A 283 8.22 -24.61 84.10
N ASP A 284 7.31 -25.29 83.40
CA ASP A 284 6.57 -26.43 83.96
C ASP A 284 7.51 -27.60 84.32
N SER A 285 8.53 -27.84 83.50
CA SER A 285 9.53 -28.87 83.77
C SER A 285 10.40 -28.56 84.98
N ILE A 286 10.80 -27.29 85.15
CA ILE A 286 11.56 -26.85 86.33
C ILE A 286 10.73 -27.06 87.60
N SER A 287 9.47 -26.62 87.60
CA SER A 287 8.56 -26.78 88.74
C SER A 287 8.36 -28.25 89.13
N ARG A 288 8.21 -29.15 88.15
CA ARG A 288 8.12 -30.61 88.42
C ARG A 288 9.40 -31.18 89.01
N LEU A 289 10.57 -30.77 88.52
CA LEU A 289 11.86 -31.25 89.04
C LEU A 289 12.12 -30.76 90.46
N GLU A 290 11.76 -29.52 90.78
CA GLU A 290 11.84 -28.97 92.14
C GLU A 290 10.95 -29.75 93.12
N GLU A 291 9.74 -30.14 92.71
CA GLU A 291 8.84 -30.96 93.52
C GLU A 291 9.41 -32.36 93.78
N GLN A 292 9.95 -33.01 92.74
CA GLN A 292 10.57 -34.34 92.86
C GLN A 292 11.81 -34.31 93.77
N HIS A 293 12.66 -33.28 93.63
CA HIS A 293 13.84 -33.11 94.48
C HIS A 293 13.44 -33.01 95.95
N ARG A 294 12.43 -32.19 96.26
CA ARG A 294 11.93 -32.01 97.62
C ARG A 294 11.33 -33.29 98.20
N GLY A 295 10.67 -34.10 97.38
CA GLY A 295 10.17 -35.42 97.77
C GLY A 295 11.29 -36.39 98.14
N ALA A 296 12.31 -36.49 97.28
CA ALA A 296 13.45 -37.38 97.49
C ALA A 296 14.26 -37.04 98.74
N GLU A 297 14.47 -35.74 99.04
CA GLU A 297 15.16 -35.30 100.26
C GLU A 297 14.41 -35.74 101.54
N SER A 298 13.08 -35.74 101.52
CA SER A 298 12.25 -36.16 102.65
C SER A 298 12.31 -37.68 102.89
N GLU A 299 12.34 -38.49 101.83
CA GLU A 299 12.46 -39.94 101.94
C GLU A 299 13.85 -40.36 102.44
N LEU A 300 14.91 -39.70 101.95
CA LEU A 300 16.28 -39.97 102.35
C LEU A 300 16.46 -39.75 103.86
N ALA A 301 15.90 -38.66 104.39
CA ALA A 301 15.95 -38.36 105.82
C ALA A 301 15.30 -39.46 106.70
N LYS A 302 14.20 -40.08 106.26
CA LYS A 302 13.53 -41.16 107.01
C LYS A 302 14.34 -42.46 107.02
N ILE A 303 14.92 -42.83 105.88
CA ILE A 303 15.69 -44.08 105.74
C ILE A 303 16.97 -44.04 106.59
N GLU A 304 17.61 -42.87 106.71
CA GLU A 304 18.79 -42.71 107.56
C GLU A 304 18.48 -42.94 109.05
N GLU A 305 17.29 -42.57 109.51
CA GLU A 305 16.83 -42.78 110.88
C GLU A 305 16.59 -44.27 111.18
N GLU A 306 15.89 -44.99 110.29
CA GLU A 306 15.59 -46.42 110.45
C GLU A 306 16.85 -47.30 110.43
N LYS A 307 17.84 -46.94 109.58
CA LYS A 307 19.10 -47.68 109.48
C LYS A 307 19.90 -47.64 110.79
N ALA A 308 19.91 -46.50 111.47
CA ALA A 308 20.62 -46.35 112.74
C ALA A 308 20.03 -47.25 113.84
N GLU A 309 18.71 -47.47 113.82
CA GLU A 309 17.99 -48.23 114.85
C GLU A 309 18.22 -49.75 114.75
N ILE A 310 18.32 -50.28 113.52
CA ILE A 310 18.48 -51.72 113.27
C ILE A 310 19.92 -52.18 113.55
N GLN A 311 20.93 -51.37 113.22
CA GLN A 311 22.33 -51.71 113.46
C GLN A 311 22.62 -51.94 114.95
N GLN A 312 22.00 -51.16 115.85
CA GLN A 312 22.10 -51.37 117.29
C GLN A 312 21.51 -52.70 117.78
N LYS A 313 20.50 -53.24 117.08
CA LYS A 313 19.83 -54.50 117.47
C LYS A 313 20.64 -55.72 117.05
N VAL A 314 21.41 -55.63 115.96
CA VAL A 314 22.19 -56.74 115.39
C VAL A 314 23.50 -56.98 116.15
N ASP A 315 24.15 -55.94 116.65
CA ASP A 315 25.43 -56.07 117.38
C ASP A 315 25.28 -56.79 118.75
N ASN A 316 24.05 -57.06 119.21
CA ASN A 316 23.75 -57.58 120.55
C ASN A 316 23.44 -59.10 120.63
N GLN A 317 23.63 -59.91 119.58
CA GLN A 317 23.28 -61.35 119.59
C GLN A 317 24.45 -62.29 119.23
N PRO A 318 24.79 -63.32 120.06
CA PRO A 318 25.75 -64.37 119.69
C PRO A 318 25.02 -65.63 119.17
N ILE A 319 25.43 -66.17 118.02
CA ILE A 319 24.79 -67.34 117.38
C ILE A 319 25.73 -68.56 117.40
N SER A 320 25.15 -69.75 117.67
CA SER A 320 25.80 -71.06 117.87
C SER A 320 25.81 -71.92 116.58
N PRO A 321 26.80 -72.81 116.36
CA PRO A 321 27.02 -73.52 115.08
C PRO A 321 25.96 -74.55 114.68
N ASP A 322 25.16 -75.06 115.61
CA ASP A 322 24.12 -76.08 115.34
C ASP A 322 22.88 -75.49 114.62
N ASP A 323 22.63 -74.18 114.75
CA ASP A 323 21.61 -73.49 113.97
C ASP A 323 22.05 -73.30 112.51
N VAL A 324 23.36 -73.21 112.26
CA VAL A 324 23.91 -73.00 110.91
C VAL A 324 23.73 -74.24 110.04
N GLU A 325 23.84 -75.45 110.58
CA GLU A 325 23.70 -76.69 109.80
C GLU A 325 22.22 -77.03 109.51
N ARG A 326 21.30 -76.69 110.43
CA ARG A 326 19.85 -76.76 110.19
C ARG A 326 19.42 -75.69 109.17
N MET A 327 19.98 -74.49 109.26
CA MET A 327 19.82 -73.44 108.25
C MET A 327 20.41 -73.84 106.90
N HIS A 328 21.50 -74.63 106.82
CA HIS A 328 22.04 -75.06 105.54
C HIS A 328 21.13 -76.08 104.83
N LYS A 329 20.50 -77.01 105.55
CA LYS A 329 19.51 -77.94 104.96
C LYS A 329 18.22 -77.24 104.54
N GLU A 330 17.70 -76.33 105.37
CA GLU A 330 16.58 -75.47 104.95
C GLU A 330 16.98 -74.56 103.80
N SER A 331 18.18 -73.99 103.81
CA SER A 331 18.70 -73.16 102.72
C SER A 331 18.82 -73.96 101.43
N GLU A 332 19.29 -75.21 101.45
CA GLU A 332 19.39 -76.04 100.24
C GLU A 332 18.00 -76.42 99.70
N GLN A 333 17.04 -76.72 100.57
CA GLN A 333 15.65 -77.02 100.20
C GLN A 333 14.90 -75.77 99.68
N ILE A 334 15.13 -74.62 100.30
CA ILE A 334 14.67 -73.30 99.85
C ILE A 334 15.35 -72.91 98.54
N THR A 335 16.64 -73.22 98.36
CA THR A 335 17.38 -72.92 97.13
C THR A 335 16.86 -73.77 95.98
N ASN A 336 16.55 -75.04 96.20
CA ASN A 336 15.92 -75.90 95.19
C ASN A 336 14.49 -75.46 94.85
N ASN A 337 13.68 -75.07 95.85
CA ASN A 337 12.35 -74.50 95.59
C ASN A 337 12.43 -73.14 94.89
N ARG A 338 13.38 -72.29 95.26
CA ARG A 338 13.67 -71.01 94.60
C ARG A 338 14.13 -71.23 93.17
N ASN A 339 14.97 -72.23 92.90
CA ASN A 339 15.41 -72.55 91.54
C ASN A 339 14.24 -73.07 90.68
N SER A 340 13.33 -73.86 91.25
CA SER A 340 12.10 -74.31 90.58
C SER A 340 11.13 -73.15 90.31
N ILE A 341 10.92 -72.25 91.28
CA ILE A 341 10.10 -71.05 91.10
C ILE A 341 10.75 -70.08 90.13
N ALA A 342 12.08 -69.91 90.16
CA ALA A 342 12.81 -69.09 89.20
C ALA A 342 12.73 -69.65 87.78
N ALA A 343 12.75 -70.97 87.61
CA ALA A 343 12.52 -71.62 86.32
C ALA A 343 11.08 -71.36 85.81
N LYS A 344 10.07 -71.48 86.69
CA LYS A 344 8.68 -71.13 86.35
C LYS A 344 8.48 -69.65 86.06
N MET A 345 9.13 -68.76 86.81
CA MET A 345 9.14 -67.32 86.53
C MET A 345 9.79 -67.01 85.19
N LYS A 346 10.90 -67.67 84.85
CA LYS A 346 11.56 -67.48 83.56
C LYS A 346 10.68 -67.95 82.40
N GLU A 347 9.96 -69.06 82.57
CA GLU A 347 9.01 -69.54 81.56
C GLU A 347 7.79 -68.61 81.44
N LEU A 348 7.21 -68.16 82.56
CA LEU A 348 6.12 -67.18 82.56
C LEU A 348 6.55 -65.83 81.99
N ALA A 349 7.76 -65.36 82.29
CA ALA A 349 8.32 -64.15 81.71
C ALA A 349 8.53 -64.30 80.20
N LYS A 350 8.95 -65.48 79.73
CA LYS A 350 9.06 -65.79 78.30
C LYS A 350 7.69 -65.77 77.62
N ILE A 351 6.68 -66.41 78.22
CA ILE A 351 5.30 -66.39 77.70
C ILE A 351 4.73 -64.97 77.73
N GLN A 352 4.97 -64.19 78.78
CA GLN A 352 4.56 -62.79 78.89
C GLN A 352 5.23 -61.94 77.80
N TRP A 353 6.53 -62.17 77.54
CA TRP A 353 7.25 -61.49 76.47
C TRP A 353 6.72 -61.88 75.09
N GLU A 354 6.49 -63.17 74.83
CA GLU A 354 5.90 -63.65 73.56
C GLU A 354 4.48 -63.09 73.34
N LYS A 355 3.66 -63.02 74.39
CA LYS A 355 2.32 -62.44 74.34
C LYS A 355 2.35 -60.91 74.23
N GLY A 356 3.31 -60.25 74.87
CA GLY A 356 3.56 -58.82 74.71
C GLY A 356 3.95 -58.48 73.28
N LEU A 357 4.84 -59.28 72.67
CA LEU A 357 5.27 -59.09 71.29
C LEU A 357 4.14 -59.37 70.26
N GLU A 358 3.26 -60.33 70.54
CA GLU A 358 2.06 -60.53 69.73
C GLU A 358 1.07 -59.37 69.88
N LEU A 359 0.89 -58.85 71.10
CA LEU A 359 0.02 -57.70 71.36
C LEU A 359 0.56 -56.43 70.67
N GLU A 360 1.87 -56.18 70.73
CA GLU A 360 2.53 -55.07 70.05
C GLU A 360 2.39 -55.19 68.53
N LYS A 361 2.56 -56.39 67.95
CA LYS A 361 2.27 -56.62 66.53
C LYS A 361 0.82 -56.32 66.15
N LYS A 362 -0.14 -56.68 67.00
CA LYS A 362 -1.56 -56.36 66.77
C LYS A 362 -1.84 -54.88 66.91
N ILE A 363 -1.22 -54.18 67.86
CA ILE A 363 -1.29 -52.72 67.98
C ILE A 363 -0.73 -52.06 66.73
N SER A 364 0.46 -52.44 66.26
CA SER A 364 1.05 -51.88 65.05
C SER A 364 0.19 -52.11 63.80
N GLU A 365 -0.47 -53.27 63.69
CA GLU A 365 -1.41 -53.52 62.58
C GLU A 365 -2.64 -52.61 62.70
N ILE A 366 -3.20 -52.43 63.90
CA ILE A 366 -4.34 -51.53 64.13
C ILE A 366 -3.94 -50.07 63.84
N GLU A 367 -2.78 -49.61 64.32
CA GLU A 367 -2.24 -48.28 64.02
C GLU A 367 -2.05 -48.06 62.53
N LYS A 368 -1.56 -49.07 61.80
CA LYS A 368 -1.43 -49.00 60.34
C LYS A 368 -2.79 -48.87 59.65
N GLN A 369 -3.81 -49.60 60.10
CA GLN A 369 -5.18 -49.45 59.58
C GLN A 369 -5.76 -48.08 59.92
N ILE A 370 -5.48 -47.53 61.10
CA ILE A 370 -5.89 -46.19 61.52
C ILE A 370 -5.19 -45.12 60.67
N GLN A 371 -3.89 -45.25 60.42
CA GLN A 371 -3.15 -44.37 59.52
C GLN A 371 -3.71 -44.43 58.10
N TYR A 372 -4.01 -45.63 57.58
CA TYR A 372 -4.62 -45.79 56.27
C TYR A 372 -6.00 -45.11 56.21
N TYR A 373 -6.82 -45.25 57.25
CA TYR A 373 -8.11 -44.59 57.38
C TYR A 373 -7.98 -43.05 57.44
N ASN A 374 -7.14 -42.51 58.32
CA ASN A 374 -6.94 -41.06 58.48
C ASN A 374 -6.34 -40.44 57.20
N THR A 375 -5.41 -41.14 56.53
CA THR A 375 -4.84 -40.70 55.24
C THR A 375 -5.90 -40.72 54.13
N SER A 376 -6.76 -41.73 54.11
CA SER A 376 -7.87 -41.81 53.15
C SER A 376 -8.90 -40.70 53.38
N LEU A 377 -9.22 -40.38 54.64
CA LEU A 377 -10.09 -39.25 54.98
C LEU A 377 -9.48 -37.89 54.63
N TYR A 378 -8.17 -37.73 54.83
CA TYR A 378 -7.45 -36.53 54.39
C TYR A 378 -7.55 -36.36 52.86
N ARG A 379 -7.38 -37.44 52.09
CA ARG A 379 -7.51 -37.42 50.63
C ARG A 379 -8.93 -37.08 50.16
N VAL A 380 -9.95 -37.49 50.91
CA VAL A 380 -11.36 -37.19 50.60
C VAL A 380 -11.77 -35.79 51.12
N GLY A 381 -10.91 -35.11 51.90
CA GLY A 381 -11.17 -33.75 52.40
C GLY A 381 -12.13 -33.71 53.59
N LEU A 382 -12.09 -34.73 54.45
CA LEU A 382 -12.85 -34.82 55.72
C LEU A 382 -12.00 -34.55 56.97
N LEU A 383 -10.67 -34.45 56.81
CA LEU A 383 -9.71 -34.04 57.85
C LEU A 383 -8.90 -32.85 57.29
N PRO A 384 -8.64 -31.75 58.04
CA PRO A 384 -9.01 -31.44 59.43
C PRO A 384 -10.53 -31.13 59.57
N SER A 385 -11.04 -30.91 60.79
CA SER A 385 -12.46 -30.52 61.03
C SER A 385 -12.93 -29.26 60.30
N SER A 386 -11.99 -28.47 59.77
CA SER A 386 -12.21 -27.31 58.90
C SER A 386 -12.31 -27.64 57.41
N ALA A 387 -12.18 -28.92 57.02
CA ALA A 387 -12.20 -29.33 55.63
C ALA A 387 -13.60 -29.24 55.03
N GLN A 388 -13.68 -29.04 53.72
CA GLN A 388 -14.87 -28.61 52.98
C GLN A 388 -16.09 -29.54 53.16
N TYR A 389 -15.85 -30.81 53.52
CA TYR A 389 -16.88 -31.82 53.73
C TYR A 389 -16.98 -32.31 55.19
N ALA A 390 -16.21 -31.72 56.11
CA ALA A 390 -16.11 -32.13 57.51
C ALA A 390 -17.17 -31.50 58.43
N ASP A 391 -17.90 -30.46 57.98
CA ASP A 391 -18.95 -29.76 58.73
C ASP A 391 -18.60 -29.48 60.21
N GLY A 392 -17.33 -29.13 60.50
CA GLY A 392 -16.88 -28.79 61.85
C GLY A 392 -16.79 -29.95 62.83
N LYS A 393 -16.81 -31.21 62.36
CA LYS A 393 -16.73 -32.41 63.20
C LYS A 393 -15.40 -33.14 62.99
N ASP A 394 -14.81 -33.62 64.08
CA ASP A 394 -13.56 -34.38 64.05
C ASP A 394 -13.86 -35.85 63.69
N TYR A 395 -13.40 -36.29 62.51
CA TYR A 395 -13.53 -37.67 62.03
C TYR A 395 -12.25 -38.50 62.23
N GLU A 396 -11.30 -37.97 63.01
CA GLU A 396 -10.00 -38.58 63.24
C GLU A 396 -10.11 -39.78 64.17
N LEU A 397 -9.68 -40.93 63.65
CA LEU A 397 -9.63 -42.17 64.42
C LEU A 397 -8.33 -42.19 65.21
N SER A 398 -8.43 -42.31 66.53
CA SER A 398 -7.29 -42.48 67.42
C SER A 398 -7.43 -43.77 68.23
N LEU A 399 -6.28 -44.40 68.49
CA LEU A 399 -6.18 -45.59 69.33
C LEU A 399 -5.77 -45.16 70.74
N ASP A 400 -6.54 -45.55 71.74
CA ASP A 400 -6.16 -45.43 73.14
C ASP A 400 -5.83 -46.82 73.70
N THR A 401 -4.53 -47.11 73.84
CA THR A 401 -4.02 -48.43 74.26
C THR A 401 -4.18 -48.68 75.76
N ASP A 402 -4.48 -47.64 76.55
CA ASP A 402 -4.59 -47.72 78.02
C ASP A 402 -6.06 -47.80 78.48
N ALA A 403 -7.01 -47.94 77.55
CA ALA A 403 -8.44 -47.96 77.86
C ALA A 403 -8.90 -49.29 78.48
N ASP A 404 -9.55 -49.20 79.65
CA ASP A 404 -10.02 -50.32 80.49
C ASP A 404 -11.15 -51.18 79.86
N ARG A 405 -11.71 -50.78 78.71
CA ARG A 405 -12.76 -51.50 77.97
C ARG A 405 -12.52 -51.43 76.47
N ILE A 406 -12.69 -52.57 75.79
CA ILE A 406 -12.58 -52.74 74.32
C ILE A 406 -13.43 -51.70 73.56
N ASP A 407 -14.60 -51.33 74.08
CA ASP A 407 -15.51 -50.36 73.48
C ASP A 407 -15.00 -48.91 73.49
N LYS A 408 -13.96 -48.60 74.29
CA LYS A 408 -13.34 -47.28 74.42
C LYS A 408 -11.95 -47.18 73.80
N VAL A 409 -11.41 -48.29 73.29
CA VAL A 409 -10.09 -48.34 72.63
C VAL A 409 -10.10 -47.55 71.31
N ILE A 410 -11.28 -47.37 70.70
CA ILE A 410 -11.49 -46.64 69.45
C ILE A 410 -12.32 -45.38 69.75
N SER A 411 -11.82 -44.22 69.32
CA SER A 411 -12.39 -42.91 69.66
C SER A 411 -13.78 -42.61 69.06
N LEU A 412 -14.19 -43.28 67.97
CA LEU A 412 -15.40 -42.97 67.21
C LEU A 412 -16.27 -44.18 66.85
N ASP A 413 -17.60 -43.96 66.79
CA ASP A 413 -18.57 -44.92 66.20
C ASP A 413 -18.48 -44.90 64.66
N LEU A 414 -17.65 -45.81 64.14
CA LEU A 414 -17.41 -46.03 62.72
C LEU A 414 -18.67 -46.40 61.92
N ARG A 415 -19.69 -46.99 62.56
CA ARG A 415 -20.81 -47.63 61.84
C ARG A 415 -21.93 -46.65 61.54
N ASN A 416 -22.28 -45.78 62.48
CA ASN A 416 -23.44 -44.89 62.34
C ASN A 416 -23.06 -43.43 62.05
N PHE A 417 -21.87 -42.97 62.47
CA PHE A 417 -21.48 -41.57 62.34
C PHE A 417 -20.63 -41.32 61.09
N VAL A 418 -19.53 -42.06 60.94
CA VAL A 418 -18.59 -41.91 59.82
C VAL A 418 -19.20 -42.38 58.50
N ARG A 419 -19.85 -43.56 58.50
CA ARG A 419 -20.39 -44.18 57.28
C ARG A 419 -21.53 -43.37 56.64
N VAL A 420 -22.35 -42.71 57.46
CA VAL A 420 -23.45 -41.87 56.97
C VAL A 420 -22.89 -40.61 56.30
N LYS A 421 -21.91 -39.94 56.93
CA LYS A 421 -21.27 -38.76 56.31
C LYS A 421 -20.48 -39.12 55.06
N LEU A 422 -19.76 -40.24 55.04
CA LEU A 422 -19.08 -40.72 53.83
C LEU A 422 -20.05 -41.04 52.69
N SER A 423 -21.24 -41.57 52.99
CA SER A 423 -22.28 -41.79 51.98
C SER A 423 -22.80 -40.47 51.40
N GLU A 424 -23.03 -39.46 52.24
CA GLU A 424 -23.46 -38.12 51.83
C GLU A 424 -22.40 -37.42 50.95
N VAL A 425 -21.13 -37.47 51.36
CA VAL A 425 -20.01 -36.92 50.58
C VAL A 425 -19.86 -37.63 49.24
N ARG A 426 -20.02 -38.97 49.22
CA ARG A 426 -20.02 -39.75 47.99
C ARG A 426 -21.17 -39.34 47.06
N GLU A 427 -22.36 -39.10 47.60
CA GLU A 427 -23.52 -38.68 46.82
C GLU A 427 -23.31 -37.27 46.24
N ASN A 428 -22.72 -36.35 47.00
CA ASN A 428 -22.31 -35.03 46.49
C ASN A 428 -21.27 -35.12 45.38
N PHE A 429 -20.22 -35.96 45.52
CA PHE A 429 -19.25 -36.18 44.47
C PHE A 429 -19.86 -36.82 43.23
N ASN A 430 -20.79 -37.75 43.39
CA ASN A 430 -21.51 -38.35 42.27
C ASN A 430 -22.38 -37.30 41.56
N CYS A 431 -23.09 -36.43 42.30
CA CYS A 431 -23.86 -35.35 41.69
C CYS A 431 -22.98 -34.33 40.96
N GLU A 432 -21.82 -33.96 41.50
CA GLU A 432 -20.87 -33.08 40.81
C GLU A 432 -20.24 -33.77 39.58
N TYR A 433 -19.95 -35.07 39.69
CA TYR A 433 -19.51 -35.88 38.55
C TYR A 433 -20.57 -35.93 37.44
N ASP A 434 -21.84 -36.14 37.80
CA ASP A 434 -22.95 -36.17 36.86
C ASP A 434 -23.15 -34.79 36.21
N LYS A 435 -23.02 -33.68 36.96
CA LYS A 435 -23.04 -32.33 36.38
C LYS A 435 -21.88 -32.08 35.42
N ILE A 436 -20.67 -32.50 35.76
CA ILE A 436 -19.50 -32.37 34.89
C ILE A 436 -19.66 -33.25 33.65
N GLN A 437 -20.17 -34.47 33.80
CA GLN A 437 -20.50 -35.35 32.68
C GLN A 437 -21.56 -34.75 31.76
N GLU A 438 -22.61 -34.15 32.33
CA GLU A 438 -23.64 -33.45 31.58
C GLU A 438 -23.06 -32.25 30.82
N GLN A 439 -22.21 -31.44 31.45
CA GLN A 439 -21.47 -30.36 30.78
C GLN A 439 -20.55 -30.89 29.68
N MET A 440 -19.88 -32.02 29.92
CA MET A 440 -19.01 -32.65 28.94
C MET A 440 -19.80 -33.18 27.74
N ASN A 441 -20.99 -33.75 27.98
CA ASN A 441 -21.91 -34.15 26.92
C ASN A 441 -22.41 -32.93 26.13
N GLN A 442 -22.78 -31.84 26.79
CA GLN A 442 -23.20 -30.58 26.13
C GLN A 442 -22.09 -30.01 25.25
N ILE A 443 -20.85 -29.95 25.75
CA ILE A 443 -19.69 -29.52 24.96
C ILE A 443 -19.46 -30.50 23.79
N SER A 444 -19.60 -31.81 24.00
CA SER A 444 -19.48 -32.81 22.93
C SER A 444 -20.55 -32.62 21.86
N GLU A 445 -21.79 -32.31 22.24
CA GLU A 445 -22.88 -32.00 21.31
C GLU A 445 -22.59 -30.71 20.53
N GLU A 446 -22.07 -29.66 21.18
CA GLU A 446 -21.65 -28.43 20.50
C GLU A 446 -20.49 -28.69 19.52
N ILE A 447 -19.52 -29.51 19.89
CA ILE A 447 -18.45 -29.95 18.98
C ILE A 447 -19.03 -30.69 17.79
N HIS A 448 -19.97 -31.63 18.01
CA HIS A 448 -20.62 -32.34 16.91
C HIS A 448 -21.38 -31.40 15.97
N ARG A 449 -22.13 -30.42 16.51
CA ARG A 449 -22.81 -29.40 15.69
C ARG A 449 -21.83 -28.57 14.87
N LEU A 450 -20.72 -28.13 15.47
CA LEU A 450 -19.69 -27.40 14.75
C LEU A 450 -19.00 -28.27 13.68
N CYS A 451 -18.81 -29.56 13.94
CA CYS A 451 -18.29 -30.49 12.94
C CYS A 451 -19.25 -30.65 11.76
N ASP A 452 -20.56 -30.74 12.00
CA ASP A 452 -21.58 -30.81 10.95
C ASP A 452 -21.63 -29.50 10.14
N ASP A 453 -21.56 -28.34 10.81
CA ASP A 453 -21.49 -27.02 10.16
C ASP A 453 -20.23 -26.89 9.28
N ILE A 454 -19.08 -27.38 9.77
CA ILE A 454 -17.83 -27.41 8.99
C ILE A 454 -18.01 -28.31 7.77
N ALA A 455 -18.60 -29.49 7.92
CA ALA A 455 -18.85 -30.40 6.81
C ALA A 455 -19.78 -29.79 5.76
N GLU A 456 -20.82 -29.06 6.17
CA GLU A 456 -21.70 -28.30 5.26
C GLU A 456 -20.92 -27.21 4.51
N LYS A 457 -20.10 -26.43 5.22
CA LYS A 457 -19.26 -25.38 4.59
C LYS A 457 -18.20 -25.95 3.65
N GLU A 458 -17.64 -27.11 3.97
CA GLU A 458 -16.74 -27.83 3.06
C GLU A 458 -17.47 -28.31 1.79
N MET A 459 -18.71 -28.76 1.91
CA MET A 459 -19.53 -29.13 0.76
C MET A 459 -19.87 -27.89 -0.09
N ASP A 460 -20.27 -26.78 0.54
CA ASP A 460 -20.49 -25.50 -0.15
C ASP A 460 -19.24 -25.05 -0.91
N LEU A 461 -18.06 -25.12 -0.28
CA LEU A 461 -16.79 -24.76 -0.92
C LEU A 461 -16.48 -25.65 -2.12
N LYS A 462 -16.73 -26.97 -2.03
CA LYS A 462 -16.57 -27.89 -3.17
C LYS A 462 -17.50 -27.52 -4.32
N THR A 463 -18.78 -27.25 -4.03
CA THR A 463 -19.72 -26.83 -5.09
C THR A 463 -19.33 -25.49 -5.71
N LEU A 464 -18.78 -24.55 -4.94
CA LEU A 464 -18.30 -23.27 -5.45
C LEU A 464 -17.04 -23.44 -6.31
N ASP A 465 -16.13 -24.34 -5.93
CA ASP A 465 -14.95 -24.65 -6.74
C ASP A 465 -15.34 -25.34 -8.05
N GLU A 466 -16.29 -26.28 -8.02
CA GLU A 466 -16.87 -26.88 -9.22
C GLU A 466 -17.50 -25.82 -10.13
N ASN A 467 -18.29 -24.91 -9.58
CA ASN A 467 -18.90 -23.80 -10.34
C ASN A 467 -17.84 -22.87 -10.94
N LYS A 468 -16.78 -22.56 -10.21
CA LYS A 468 -15.64 -21.78 -10.71
C LYS A 468 -14.93 -22.50 -11.85
N ASN A 469 -14.73 -23.81 -11.74
CA ASN A 469 -14.09 -24.61 -12.78
C ASN A 469 -14.96 -24.67 -14.04
N ILE A 470 -16.29 -24.82 -13.90
CA ILE A 470 -17.23 -24.75 -15.03
C ILE A 470 -17.18 -23.38 -15.69
N LEU A 471 -17.20 -22.29 -14.92
CA LEU A 471 -17.14 -20.92 -15.46
C LEU A 471 -15.81 -20.66 -16.17
N ALA A 472 -14.70 -21.17 -15.62
CA ALA A 472 -13.39 -21.09 -16.26
C ALA A 472 -13.34 -21.84 -17.60
N GLN A 473 -13.96 -23.03 -17.66
CA GLN A 473 -14.11 -23.77 -18.92
C GLN A 473 -14.95 -23.00 -19.93
N GLN A 474 -16.10 -22.46 -19.53
CA GLN A 474 -16.95 -21.63 -20.40
C GLN A 474 -16.20 -20.39 -20.93
N PHE A 475 -15.41 -19.75 -20.08
CA PHE A 475 -14.61 -18.60 -20.49
C PHE A 475 -13.54 -18.98 -21.53
N GLU A 476 -12.86 -20.10 -21.33
CA GLU A 476 -11.86 -20.59 -22.29
C GLU A 476 -12.51 -21.02 -23.62
N GLU A 477 -13.68 -21.64 -23.58
CA GLU A 477 -14.47 -21.96 -24.78
C GLU A 477 -14.86 -20.70 -25.57
N ILE A 478 -15.41 -19.67 -24.90
CA ILE A 478 -15.76 -18.40 -25.53
C ILE A 478 -14.53 -17.75 -26.14
N LYS A 479 -13.42 -17.71 -25.41
CA LYS A 479 -12.15 -17.15 -25.90
C LYS A 479 -11.64 -17.89 -27.14
N GLN A 480 -11.75 -19.22 -27.18
CA GLN A 480 -11.38 -20.01 -28.36
C GLN A 480 -12.31 -19.72 -29.55
N LEU A 481 -13.62 -19.56 -29.32
CA LEU A 481 -14.57 -19.18 -30.36
C LEU A 481 -14.26 -17.79 -30.92
N GLU A 482 -14.05 -16.79 -30.06
CA GLU A 482 -13.68 -15.43 -30.48
C GLU A 482 -12.36 -15.41 -31.25
N GLN A 483 -11.35 -16.18 -30.81
CA GLN A 483 -10.08 -16.30 -31.52
C GLN A 483 -10.26 -16.94 -32.90
N ASN A 484 -11.06 -18.00 -33.00
CA ASN A 484 -11.36 -18.65 -34.27
C ASN A 484 -12.14 -17.71 -35.23
N GLU A 485 -13.09 -16.94 -34.70
CA GLU A 485 -13.82 -15.93 -35.48
C GLU A 485 -12.86 -14.83 -35.98
N ALA A 486 -12.00 -14.31 -35.11
CA ALA A 486 -10.98 -13.32 -35.48
C ALA A 486 -10.05 -13.86 -36.58
N ASP A 487 -9.57 -15.10 -36.46
CA ASP A 487 -8.75 -15.76 -37.48
C ASP A 487 -9.50 -15.94 -38.80
N SER A 488 -10.80 -16.27 -38.75
CA SER A 488 -11.64 -16.41 -39.95
C SER A 488 -11.85 -15.06 -40.65
N LEU A 489 -12.06 -13.99 -39.88
CA LEU A 489 -12.20 -12.63 -40.39
C LEU A 489 -10.87 -12.13 -40.97
N ALA A 490 -9.75 -12.40 -40.30
CA ALA A 490 -8.42 -12.09 -40.81
C ALA A 490 -8.14 -12.78 -42.16
N LYS A 491 -8.45 -14.09 -42.29
CA LYS A 491 -8.35 -14.82 -43.56
C LYS A 491 -9.22 -14.22 -44.64
N ARG A 492 -10.45 -13.81 -44.31
CA ARG A 492 -11.38 -13.18 -45.25
C ARG A 492 -10.93 -11.77 -45.67
N CYS A 493 -10.39 -10.98 -44.75
CA CYS A 493 -9.75 -9.69 -45.05
C CYS A 493 -8.56 -9.87 -46.00
N ALA A 494 -7.66 -10.82 -45.72
CA ALA A 494 -6.54 -11.13 -46.60
C ALA A 494 -7.00 -11.56 -48.01
N ALA A 495 -8.06 -12.37 -48.11
CA ALA A 495 -8.64 -12.76 -49.40
C ALA A 495 -9.23 -11.55 -50.15
N PHE A 496 -9.90 -10.63 -49.45
CA PHE A 496 -10.40 -9.40 -50.05
C PHE A 496 -9.27 -8.47 -50.50
N GLU A 497 -8.22 -8.30 -49.71
CA GLU A 497 -7.03 -7.54 -50.09
C GLU A 497 -6.36 -8.12 -51.33
N GLN A 498 -6.22 -9.44 -51.40
CA GLN A 498 -5.71 -10.13 -52.59
C GLN A 498 -6.63 -9.91 -53.80
N ARG A 499 -7.96 -9.96 -53.62
CA ARG A 499 -8.91 -9.68 -54.70
C ARG A 499 -8.85 -8.23 -55.16
N VAL A 500 -8.67 -7.28 -54.25
CA VAL A 500 -8.48 -5.86 -54.58
C VAL A 500 -7.17 -5.67 -55.34
N CYS A 501 -6.08 -6.33 -54.93
CA CYS A 501 -4.81 -6.30 -55.67
C CYS A 501 -4.97 -6.86 -57.08
N TYR A 502 -5.67 -7.99 -57.23
CA TYR A 502 -5.97 -8.57 -58.54
C TYR A 502 -6.79 -7.61 -59.41
N LEU A 503 -7.89 -7.05 -58.89
CA LEU A 503 -8.73 -6.10 -59.63
C LEU A 503 -7.99 -4.81 -59.98
N ARG A 504 -7.08 -4.33 -59.12
CA ARG A 504 -6.20 -3.20 -59.43
C ARG A 504 -5.25 -3.54 -60.57
N SER A 505 -4.67 -4.75 -60.59
CA SER A 505 -3.81 -5.21 -61.68
C SER A 505 -4.58 -5.36 -62.99
N GLU A 506 -5.78 -5.96 -62.94
CA GLU A 506 -6.66 -6.11 -64.10
C GLU A 506 -7.14 -4.75 -64.63
N GLY A 507 -7.55 -3.85 -63.74
CA GLY A 507 -7.92 -2.47 -64.08
C GLY A 507 -6.75 -1.68 -64.67
N ALA A 508 -5.53 -1.86 -64.16
CA ALA A 508 -4.33 -1.27 -64.73
C ALA A 508 -4.04 -1.82 -66.13
N SER A 509 -4.18 -3.14 -66.36
CA SER A 509 -4.03 -3.77 -67.68
C SER A 509 -5.07 -3.25 -68.67
N ALA A 510 -6.35 -3.26 -68.28
CA ALA A 510 -7.44 -2.73 -69.11
C ALA A 510 -7.24 -1.24 -69.43
N TYR A 511 -6.79 -0.44 -68.46
CA TYR A 511 -6.46 0.96 -68.70
C TYR A 511 -5.34 1.12 -69.73
N VAL A 512 -4.30 0.29 -69.67
CA VAL A 512 -3.21 0.27 -70.67
C VAL A 512 -3.75 -0.12 -72.04
N GLU A 513 -4.59 -1.16 -72.14
CA GLU A 513 -5.22 -1.57 -73.41
C GLU A 513 -6.09 -0.45 -74.02
N TRP A 514 -6.94 0.20 -73.21
CA TRP A 514 -7.75 1.32 -73.69
C TRP A 514 -6.91 2.54 -74.08
N LYS A 515 -5.82 2.79 -73.36
CA LYS A 515 -4.85 3.83 -73.72
C LYS A 515 -4.18 3.53 -75.06
N GLN A 516 -3.85 2.26 -75.34
CA GLN A 516 -3.32 1.82 -76.63
C GLN A 516 -4.37 1.97 -77.74
N LYS A 517 -5.61 1.49 -77.53
CA LYS A 517 -6.71 1.70 -78.50
C LYS A 517 -6.96 3.17 -78.80
N ARG A 518 -6.90 4.03 -77.78
CA ARG A 518 -7.02 5.49 -77.97
C ARG A 518 -5.88 6.02 -78.83
N GLN A 519 -4.64 5.59 -78.58
CA GLN A 519 -3.49 5.96 -79.43
C GLN A 519 -3.66 5.46 -80.87
N GLU A 520 -4.18 4.25 -81.06
CA GLU A 520 -4.45 3.71 -82.40
C GLU A 520 -5.53 4.51 -83.13
N ILE A 521 -6.65 4.82 -82.48
CA ILE A 521 -7.68 5.70 -83.04
C ILE A 521 -7.12 7.09 -83.35
N GLN A 522 -6.25 7.64 -82.49
CA GLN A 522 -5.59 8.92 -82.75
C GLN A 522 -4.73 8.85 -84.02
N ILE A 523 -3.94 7.78 -84.19
CA ILE A 523 -3.13 7.58 -85.41
C ILE A 523 -4.03 7.47 -86.65
N GLN A 524 -5.15 6.74 -86.55
CA GLN A 524 -6.12 6.64 -87.65
C GLN A 524 -6.77 8.00 -87.96
N TYR A 525 -7.10 8.79 -86.95
CA TYR A 525 -7.61 10.15 -87.12
C TYR A 525 -6.57 11.05 -87.79
N ASP A 526 -5.33 11.04 -87.32
CA ASP A 526 -4.23 11.82 -87.90
C ASP A 526 -3.98 11.43 -89.37
N ARG A 527 -4.07 10.13 -89.69
CA ARG A 527 -3.99 9.62 -91.06
C ARG A 527 -5.17 10.11 -91.91
N CYS A 528 -6.40 10.02 -91.41
CA CYS A 528 -7.58 10.51 -92.11
C CYS A 528 -7.49 12.04 -92.34
N GLN A 529 -6.91 12.77 -91.38
CA GLN A 529 -6.66 14.21 -91.52
C GLN A 529 -5.55 14.51 -92.54
N GLN A 530 -4.50 13.68 -92.62
CA GLN A 530 -3.51 13.77 -93.69
C GLN A 530 -4.12 13.48 -95.06
N GLU A 531 -4.94 12.43 -95.19
CA GLU A 531 -5.66 12.09 -96.42
C GLU A 531 -6.62 13.21 -96.83
N TYR A 532 -7.37 13.78 -95.88
CA TYR A 532 -8.20 14.97 -96.10
C TYR A 532 -7.37 16.17 -96.57
N ASN A 533 -6.25 16.47 -95.92
CA ASN A 533 -5.38 17.58 -96.31
C ASN A 533 -4.75 17.37 -97.69
N SER A 534 -4.35 16.15 -98.02
CA SER A 534 -3.83 15.78 -99.34
C SER A 534 -4.91 15.93 -100.41
N ALA A 535 -6.13 15.43 -100.17
CA ALA A 535 -7.26 15.62 -101.08
C ALA A 535 -7.61 17.12 -101.24
N ARG A 536 -7.54 17.89 -100.17
CA ARG A 536 -7.72 19.35 -100.20
C ARG A 536 -6.62 20.04 -101.02
N GLU A 537 -5.37 19.62 -100.91
CA GLU A 537 -4.27 20.13 -101.72
C GLU A 537 -4.41 19.74 -103.19
N THR A 538 -4.80 18.50 -103.50
CA THR A 538 -5.03 18.04 -104.88
C THR A 538 -6.15 18.83 -105.52
N THR A 539 -7.30 18.98 -104.85
CA THR A 539 -8.41 19.81 -105.35
C THR A 539 -8.02 21.29 -105.49
N TYR A 540 -7.20 21.82 -104.58
CA TYR A 540 -6.65 23.18 -104.71
C TYR A 540 -5.67 23.31 -105.90
N ASN A 541 -4.88 22.28 -106.17
CA ASN A 541 -3.96 22.21 -107.30
C ASN A 541 -4.72 22.06 -108.62
N ASP A 542 -5.75 21.20 -108.69
CA ASP A 542 -6.64 21.05 -109.83
C ASP A 542 -7.37 22.37 -110.13
N PHE A 543 -7.87 23.05 -109.09
CA PHE A 543 -8.44 24.39 -109.21
C PHE A 543 -7.43 25.38 -109.80
N ASN A 544 -6.17 25.35 -109.33
CA ASN A 544 -5.12 26.20 -109.89
C ASN A 544 -4.73 25.81 -111.33
N GLN A 545 -4.78 24.53 -111.68
CA GLN A 545 -4.54 24.06 -113.05
C GLN A 545 -5.62 24.56 -113.99
N ILE A 546 -6.90 24.40 -113.63
CA ILE A 546 -8.04 24.96 -114.40
C ILE A 546 -7.90 26.48 -114.53
N LYS A 547 -7.55 27.17 -113.43
CA LYS A 547 -7.29 28.62 -113.44
C LYS A 547 -6.19 28.98 -114.46
N ASN A 548 -5.09 28.21 -114.49
CA ASN A 548 -3.96 28.44 -115.39
C ASN A 548 -4.30 28.07 -116.85
N GLU A 549 -5.10 27.04 -117.09
CA GLU A 549 -5.61 26.68 -118.42
C GLU A 549 -6.52 27.76 -118.99
N GLN A 550 -7.41 28.33 -118.17
CA GLN A 550 -8.21 29.51 -118.53
C GLN A 550 -7.32 30.74 -118.81
N LEU A 551 -6.23 30.91 -118.06
CA LEU A 551 -5.26 31.99 -118.32
C LEU A 551 -4.51 31.79 -119.64
N ARG A 552 -4.17 30.54 -119.99
CA ARG A 552 -3.55 30.17 -121.27
C ARG A 552 -4.50 30.30 -122.44
N SER A 553 -5.77 29.94 -122.30
CA SER A 553 -6.77 30.15 -123.37
C SER A 553 -6.98 31.64 -123.64
N LEU A 554 -7.00 32.49 -122.60
CA LEU A 554 -6.99 33.94 -122.73
C LEU A 554 -5.73 34.45 -123.46
N GLN A 555 -4.54 33.93 -123.14
CA GLN A 555 -3.30 34.26 -123.86
C GLN A 555 -3.32 33.77 -125.31
N HIS A 556 -3.89 32.61 -125.60
CA HIS A 556 -4.04 32.08 -126.96
C HIS A 556 -5.02 32.93 -127.79
N ILE A 557 -6.14 33.38 -127.21
CA ILE A 557 -7.07 34.31 -127.87
C ILE A 557 -6.35 35.64 -128.17
N SER A 558 -5.55 36.15 -127.22
CA SER A 558 -4.71 37.33 -127.42
C SER A 558 -3.68 37.14 -128.55
N SER A 559 -3.08 35.94 -128.68
CA SER A 559 -2.12 35.62 -129.74
C SER A 559 -2.79 35.54 -131.11
N VAL A 560 -3.95 34.91 -131.21
CA VAL A 560 -4.70 34.77 -132.48
C VAL A 560 -5.18 36.14 -132.97
N LEU A 561 -5.58 37.03 -132.07
CA LEU A 561 -5.88 38.42 -132.40
C LEU A 561 -4.63 39.17 -132.90
N ALA A 562 -3.44 38.87 -132.37
CA ALA A 562 -2.19 39.46 -132.83
C ALA A 562 -1.76 38.92 -134.21
N ASP A 563 -1.95 37.62 -134.47
CA ASP A 563 -1.60 36.98 -135.75
C ASP A 563 -2.55 37.36 -136.89
N LEU A 564 -3.85 37.53 -136.63
CA LEU A 564 -4.79 38.10 -137.60
C LEU A 564 -4.44 39.55 -137.96
N LYS A 565 -3.99 40.34 -136.97
CA LYS A 565 -3.50 41.70 -137.22
C LYS A 565 -2.28 41.69 -138.15
N ARG A 566 -1.37 40.74 -137.95
CA ARG A 566 -0.15 40.56 -138.75
C ARG A 566 -0.43 40.04 -140.18
N LEU A 567 -1.47 39.22 -140.37
CA LEU A 567 -1.93 38.80 -141.70
C LEU A 567 -2.53 39.97 -142.49
N SER A 568 -3.28 40.86 -141.83
CA SER A 568 -3.82 42.06 -142.50
C SER A 568 -2.72 43.04 -142.97
N GLU A 569 -1.56 43.04 -142.32
CA GLU A 569 -0.42 43.90 -142.69
C GLU A 569 0.41 43.31 -143.86
N ASN A 570 0.35 41.99 -144.09
CA ASN A 570 1.15 41.31 -145.11
C ASN A 570 0.47 41.25 -146.49
N GLU A 571 -0.86 41.22 -146.56
CA GLU A 571 -1.58 41.26 -147.86
C GLU A 571 -1.61 42.67 -148.49
N LEU A 572 -1.22 43.72 -147.76
CA LEU A 572 -1.21 45.10 -148.27
C LEU A 572 0.07 45.47 -149.06
N ASN A 573 1.11 44.62 -149.09
CA ASN A 573 2.46 45.00 -149.54
C ASN A 573 3.08 44.14 -150.67
N ALA A 574 2.33 43.29 -151.38
CA ALA A 574 2.83 42.56 -152.54
C ALA A 574 1.85 42.69 -153.73
N GLU A 575 2.33 43.29 -154.83
CA GLU A 575 1.64 43.77 -156.05
C GLU A 575 1.08 45.21 -155.90
N CYS A 576 1.90 46.28 -155.84
CA CYS A 576 2.99 46.68 -156.76
C CYS A 576 4.11 45.68 -157.08
#